data_AF-A0A7S0FD29-F1
#
_entry.id   AF-A0A7S0FD29-F1
#
_cell.length_a   1.000
_cell.length_b   1.000
_cell.length_c   1.000
_cell.angle_alpha   90.00
_cell.angle_beta   90.00
_cell.angle_gamma   90.00
#
_symmetry.space_group_name_H-M   'P 1'
#
loop_
_entity.id
_entity.type
_entity.pdbx_description
1 polymer ?
#
loop_
_entity_poly.entity_id
_entity_poly.type
_entity_poly.pdbx_seq_one_letter_code
_entity_poly.pdbx_strand_id
1 'polypeptide(L)'
;GFLAGAPLATSAMGKGCDRHGRGGASLPHAFGGSEGQRTVDELLGMPFEKALLCCAALRRYIAEQEHPEDVAEEFRESWSDAAPELLRAILQGLVSSESGGGIGTEQLPDMSPEPISSEDAPAAQVTTPDIEHASNAGLVLATKGLRQFMNAPEFGTIEWGGWLPGEVAAPAIESVEDLLSIPFGEALQLSAALRSHLSNREDSEEVEEEFRSHWGPDAPAALRAVLGQIIHADTLVDGAEQEPDHEWPAKPRSRL
;
A
#
# COMPACT_ATOMS: atom_id res chain seq x y z
N GLY A 1 12.63 29.12 46.78
CA GLY A 1 14.01 28.70 47.09
C GLY A 1 14.36 27.53 46.20
N PHE A 2 15.59 27.55 45.66
CA PHE A 2 16.38 26.44 45.09
C PHE A 2 15.68 25.61 43.98
N LEU A 3 16.18 25.50 42.74
CA LEU A 3 17.57 25.30 42.33
C LEU A 3 17.91 26.02 41.02
N ALA A 4 19.10 26.61 41.03
CA ALA A 4 19.83 27.14 39.89
C ALA A 4 21.01 26.19 39.54
N GLY A 5 21.48 26.25 38.29
CA GLY A 5 22.83 25.84 37.88
C GLY A 5 22.97 24.36 37.49
N ALA A 6 23.71 23.96 36.47
CA ALA A 6 24.66 24.68 35.61
C ALA A 6 24.94 23.84 34.34
N PRO A 7 25.45 24.44 33.24
CA PRO A 7 26.00 23.72 32.10
C PRO A 7 27.48 23.39 32.33
N LEU A 8 27.94 22.19 31.94
CA LEU A 8 29.35 21.84 31.88
C LEU A 8 29.73 21.36 30.47
N ALA A 9 30.68 22.08 29.90
CA ALA A 9 31.43 21.77 28.70
C ALA A 9 32.52 20.72 28.97
N THR A 10 32.94 19.99 27.92
CA THR A 10 34.33 19.55 27.62
C THR A 10 34.26 18.59 26.41
N SER A 11 34.73 18.96 25.21
CA SER A 11 36.12 18.91 24.75
C SER A 11 36.76 17.52 24.82
N ALA A 12 36.97 16.87 23.66
CA ALA A 12 37.97 15.82 23.51
C ALA A 12 38.60 15.87 22.11
N MET A 13 39.90 16.16 22.12
CA MET A 13 40.83 16.16 20.99
C MET A 13 41.12 14.74 20.50
N GLY A 14 41.30 14.62 19.20
CA GLY A 14 42.51 14.03 18.61
C GLY A 14 42.62 12.51 18.52
N LYS A 15 42.65 12.02 17.29
CA LYS A 15 43.67 11.03 16.88
C LYS A 15 43.91 11.13 15.38
N GLY A 16 45.07 11.68 15.04
CA GLY A 16 45.63 11.60 13.70
C GLY A 16 46.01 10.16 13.38
N CYS A 17 45.73 9.76 12.16
CA CYS A 17 46.32 8.58 11.53
C CYS A 17 46.96 9.02 10.21
N ASP A 18 48.17 9.56 10.32
CA ASP A 18 49.15 9.55 9.25
C ASP A 18 49.61 8.10 9.03
N ARG A 19 49.30 7.50 7.87
CA ARG A 19 50.21 6.53 7.26
C ARG A 19 50.02 6.42 5.75
N HIS A 20 50.92 7.10 5.06
CA HIS A 20 51.56 6.76 3.79
C HIS A 20 51.25 5.37 3.22
N GLY A 21 50.78 5.38 1.97
CA GLY A 21 50.71 4.21 1.11
C GLY A 21 50.47 4.59 -0.34
N ARG A 22 51.47 5.20 -0.99
CA ARG A 22 51.55 5.23 -2.47
C ARG A 22 51.70 3.79 -2.96
N GLY A 23 50.59 3.15 -3.25
CA GLY A 23 50.53 1.93 -4.08
C GLY A 23 49.87 2.31 -5.40
N GLY A 24 50.56 2.05 -6.51
CA GLY A 24 50.12 2.41 -7.84
C GLY A 24 48.68 1.98 -8.12
N ALA A 25 47.87 2.92 -8.61
CA ALA A 25 46.56 2.65 -9.15
C ALA A 25 46.73 1.78 -10.41
N SER A 26 46.73 0.46 -10.20
CA SER A 26 46.29 -0.47 -11.24
C SER A 26 44.86 -0.06 -11.55
N LEU A 27 44.66 0.46 -12.76
CA LEU A 27 43.34 0.75 -13.29
C LEU A 27 42.49 -0.50 -13.08
N PRO A 28 41.38 -0.45 -12.30
CA PRO A 28 40.51 -1.59 -12.17
C PRO A 28 40.03 -1.94 -13.56
N HIS A 29 40.29 -3.19 -13.94
CA HIS A 29 39.75 -3.83 -15.11
C HIS A 29 38.33 -3.35 -15.35
N ALA A 30 38.08 -2.90 -16.58
CA ALA A 30 36.74 -2.71 -17.11
C ALA A 30 35.88 -3.87 -16.60
N PHE A 31 34.92 -3.54 -15.73
CA PHE A 31 33.90 -4.43 -15.20
C PHE A 31 32.99 -4.83 -16.38
N GLY A 32 33.51 -5.63 -17.30
CA GLY A 32 32.74 -6.47 -18.22
C GLY A 32 32.46 -7.82 -17.56
N GLY A 33 32.22 -7.80 -16.24
CA GLY A 33 31.90 -8.97 -15.45
C GLY A 33 30.40 -9.12 -15.44
N SER A 34 29.94 -10.27 -15.92
CA SER A 34 28.57 -10.77 -15.84
C SER A 34 27.81 -10.15 -14.68
N GLU A 35 26.66 -9.55 -14.98
CA GLU A 35 25.67 -9.10 -14.00
C GLU A 35 25.16 -10.33 -13.23
N GLY A 36 26.02 -10.86 -12.36
CA GLY A 36 25.68 -11.92 -11.44
C GLY A 36 24.58 -11.39 -10.57
N GLN A 37 23.44 -12.08 -10.61
CA GLN A 37 22.28 -11.80 -9.78
C GLN A 37 22.76 -11.63 -8.34
N ARG A 38 22.78 -10.38 -7.86
CA ARG A 38 23.16 -10.11 -6.48
C ARG A 38 22.06 -10.60 -5.58
N THR A 39 22.41 -11.36 -4.56
CA THR A 39 21.40 -11.83 -3.61
C THR A 39 20.98 -10.69 -2.68
N VAL A 40 19.80 -10.80 -2.08
CA VAL A 40 19.32 -9.80 -1.10
C VAL A 40 20.28 -9.70 0.08
N ASP A 41 20.84 -10.82 0.55
CA ASP A 41 21.81 -10.85 1.65
C ASP A 41 23.12 -10.12 1.28
N GLU A 42 23.58 -10.21 0.03
CA GLU A 42 24.73 -9.44 -0.43
C GLU A 42 24.46 -7.93 -0.43
N LEU A 43 23.25 -7.51 -0.80
CA LEU A 43 22.84 -6.10 -0.75
C LEU A 43 22.76 -5.61 0.70
N LEU A 44 22.17 -6.38 1.60
CA LEU A 44 22.05 -6.01 3.02
C LEU A 44 23.40 -6.01 3.75
N GLY A 45 24.34 -6.86 3.32
CA GLY A 45 25.69 -6.92 3.87
C GLY A 45 26.61 -5.75 3.45
N MET A 46 26.15 -4.84 2.59
CA MET A 46 26.90 -3.63 2.21
C MET A 46 26.23 -2.35 2.70
N PRO A 47 26.99 -1.24 2.89
CA PRO A 47 26.40 0.04 3.27
C PRO A 47 25.32 0.48 2.29
N PHE A 48 24.25 1.08 2.80
CA PHE A 48 23.07 1.48 2.02
C PHE A 48 23.43 2.30 0.77
N GLU A 49 24.35 3.27 0.90
CA GLU A 49 24.80 4.12 -0.20
C GLU A 49 25.48 3.30 -1.32
N LYS A 50 26.20 2.24 -0.95
CA LYS A 50 26.85 1.33 -1.90
C LYS A 50 25.83 0.42 -2.56
N ALA A 51 24.82 -0.04 -1.82
CA ALA A 51 23.71 -0.81 -2.37
C ALA A 51 22.94 -0.01 -3.43
N LEU A 52 22.67 1.28 -3.18
CA LEU A 52 22.06 2.17 -4.16
C LEU A 52 22.88 2.32 -5.43
N LEU A 53 24.20 2.48 -5.32
CA LEU A 53 25.07 2.54 -6.50
C LEU A 53 25.07 1.24 -7.31
N CYS A 54 24.79 0.11 -6.64
CA CYS A 54 24.89 -1.21 -7.22
C CYS A 54 23.57 -1.77 -7.75
N CYS A 55 22.41 -1.30 -7.27
CA CYS A 55 21.10 -1.78 -7.68
C CYS A 55 20.31 -0.64 -8.32
N ALA A 56 20.14 -0.72 -9.64
CA ALA A 56 19.40 0.31 -10.39
C ALA A 56 17.91 0.25 -10.05
N ALA A 57 17.36 -0.96 -9.88
CA ALA A 57 15.97 -1.16 -9.49
C ALA A 57 15.63 -0.49 -8.14
N LEU A 58 16.50 -0.62 -7.13
CA LEU A 58 16.31 0.03 -5.82
C LEU A 58 16.31 1.56 -5.91
N ARG A 59 17.24 2.15 -6.67
CA ARG A 59 17.26 3.60 -6.89
C ARG A 59 16.00 4.10 -7.56
N ARG A 60 15.55 3.38 -8.60
CA ARG A 60 14.32 3.71 -9.32
C ARG A 60 13.11 3.62 -8.39
N TYR A 61 13.01 2.54 -7.63
CA TYR A 61 11.94 2.32 -6.66
C TYR A 61 11.80 3.47 -5.66
N ILE A 62 12.93 3.95 -5.10
CA ILE A 62 12.95 5.08 -4.17
C ILE A 62 12.55 6.38 -4.88
N ALA A 63 13.09 6.62 -6.08
CA ALA A 63 12.82 7.85 -6.84
C ALA A 63 11.35 7.97 -7.31
N GLU A 64 10.63 6.86 -7.45
CA GLU A 64 9.21 6.81 -7.81
C GLU A 64 8.26 7.02 -6.62
N GLN A 65 8.77 7.07 -5.38
CA GLN A 65 7.94 7.35 -4.20
C GLN A 65 7.57 8.82 -4.09
N GLU A 66 6.45 9.10 -3.42
CA GLU A 66 5.95 10.47 -3.17
C GLU A 66 6.95 11.31 -2.36
N HIS A 67 7.65 10.67 -1.42
CA HIS A 67 8.69 11.27 -0.58
C HIS A 67 9.98 10.43 -0.64
N PRO A 68 10.84 10.61 -1.67
CA PRO A 68 12.01 9.76 -1.89
C PRO A 68 13.05 9.88 -0.77
N GLU A 69 13.18 11.06 -0.15
CA GLU A 69 14.14 11.28 0.95
C GLU A 69 13.73 10.53 2.23
N ASP A 70 12.45 10.60 2.60
CA ASP A 70 11.89 9.90 3.77
C ASP A 70 12.02 8.39 3.62
N VAL A 71 11.70 7.85 2.44
CA VAL A 71 11.81 6.42 2.17
C VAL A 71 13.27 5.96 2.18
N ALA A 72 14.19 6.77 1.66
CA ALA A 72 15.62 6.46 1.71
C ALA A 72 16.15 6.48 3.15
N GLU A 73 15.69 7.40 3.99
CA GLU A 73 16.04 7.44 5.41
C GLU A 73 15.52 6.21 6.15
N GLU A 74 14.25 5.84 5.96
CA GLU A 74 13.65 4.65 6.57
C GLU A 74 14.36 3.35 6.15
N PHE A 75 14.70 3.24 4.88
CA PHE A 75 15.51 2.13 4.38
C PHE A 75 16.88 2.11 5.05
N ARG A 76 17.53 3.26 5.20
CA ARG A 76 18.84 3.38 5.86
C ARG A 76 18.78 2.95 7.33
N GLU A 77 17.74 3.35 8.07
CA GLU A 77 17.54 2.97 9.47
C GLU A 77 17.31 1.46 9.63
N SER A 78 16.60 0.85 8.69
CA SER A 78 16.30 -0.58 8.69
C SER A 78 17.35 -1.43 7.95
N TRP A 79 18.41 -0.83 7.41
CA TRP A 79 19.42 -1.52 6.61
C TRP A 79 20.41 -2.27 7.48
N SER A 80 20.17 -3.56 7.68
CA SER A 80 21.08 -4.44 8.41
C SER A 80 20.93 -5.90 7.98
N ASP A 81 21.85 -6.76 8.42
CA ASP A 81 21.73 -8.21 8.26
C ASP A 81 20.45 -8.76 8.94
N ALA A 82 19.89 -8.03 9.91
CA ALA A 82 18.63 -8.34 10.58
C ALA A 82 17.45 -7.51 10.03
N ALA A 83 17.54 -7.05 8.78
CA ALA A 83 16.49 -6.29 8.11
C ALA A 83 15.11 -6.96 8.27
N PRO A 84 14.04 -6.17 8.50
CA PRO A 84 12.68 -6.69 8.54
C PRO A 84 12.32 -7.50 7.30
N GLU A 85 11.52 -8.55 7.46
CA GLU A 85 11.07 -9.44 6.37
C GLU A 85 10.44 -8.66 5.21
N LEU A 86 9.77 -7.56 5.51
CA LEU A 86 9.16 -6.69 4.50
C LEU A 86 10.20 -5.99 3.62
N LEU A 87 11.29 -5.47 4.22
CA LEU A 87 12.39 -4.88 3.47
C LEU A 87 13.06 -5.94 2.58
N ARG A 88 13.25 -7.16 3.12
CA ARG A 88 13.77 -8.30 2.36
C ARG A 88 12.86 -8.66 1.18
N ALA A 89 11.54 -8.71 1.38
CA ALA A 89 10.58 -9.01 0.33
C ALA A 89 10.61 -7.97 -0.80
N ILE A 90 10.69 -6.68 -0.45
CA ILE A 90 10.83 -5.60 -1.44
C ILE A 90 12.13 -5.77 -2.23
N LEU A 91 13.26 -5.95 -1.55
CA LEU A 91 14.55 -6.16 -2.20
C LEU A 91 14.57 -7.41 -3.09
N GLN A 92 13.95 -8.50 -2.64
CA GLN A 92 13.81 -9.73 -3.41
C GLN A 92 13.00 -9.49 -4.69
N GLY A 93 11.90 -8.72 -4.60
CA GLY A 93 11.12 -8.31 -5.75
C GLY A 93 11.96 -7.51 -6.75
N LEU A 94 12.69 -6.51 -6.27
CA LEU A 94 13.53 -5.63 -7.11
C LEU A 94 14.65 -6.39 -7.82
N VAL A 95 15.36 -7.29 -7.12
CA VAL A 95 16.41 -8.14 -7.69
C VAL A 95 15.82 -9.11 -8.73
N SER A 96 14.64 -9.67 -8.46
CA SER A 96 13.96 -10.59 -9.39
C SER A 96 13.49 -9.85 -10.65
N SER A 97 13.00 -8.62 -10.51
CA SER A 97 12.59 -7.77 -11.64
C SER A 97 13.75 -7.35 -12.53
N GLU A 98 14.93 -7.07 -11.96
CA GLU A 98 16.14 -6.72 -12.73
C GLU A 98 16.59 -7.89 -13.61
N SER A 99 16.43 -9.13 -13.12
CA SER A 99 16.75 -10.34 -13.88
C SER A 99 15.75 -10.65 -15.01
N GLY A 100 14.51 -10.17 -14.92
CA GLY A 100 13.46 -10.39 -15.92
C GLY A 100 13.31 -9.25 -16.93
N GLY A 101 13.87 -8.08 -16.60
CA GLY A 101 13.75 -6.83 -17.36
C GLY A 101 14.77 -6.68 -18.49
N GLY A 102 15.21 -7.79 -19.10
CA GLY A 102 15.81 -7.76 -20.42
C GLY A 102 14.74 -7.36 -21.42
N ILE A 103 14.40 -6.07 -21.43
CA ILE A 103 13.69 -5.42 -22.52
C ILE A 103 14.39 -5.93 -23.76
N GLY A 104 13.64 -6.63 -24.60
CA GLY A 104 14.11 -7.00 -25.91
C GLY A 104 14.81 -5.78 -26.47
N THR A 105 16.12 -5.91 -26.67
CA THR A 105 16.71 -5.29 -27.84
C THR A 105 15.83 -5.83 -28.94
N GLU A 106 14.83 -5.04 -29.33
CA GLU A 106 14.18 -5.18 -30.61
C GLU A 106 15.36 -5.29 -31.54
N GLN A 107 15.63 -6.54 -31.93
CA GLN A 107 16.40 -6.88 -33.07
C GLN A 107 15.63 -6.16 -34.15
N LEU A 108 15.99 -4.88 -34.39
CA LEU A 108 15.49 -4.10 -35.49
C LEU A 108 15.57 -5.09 -36.65
N PRO A 109 14.45 -5.55 -37.21
CA PRO A 109 14.54 -6.34 -38.41
C PRO A 109 15.33 -5.43 -39.35
N ASP A 110 16.48 -5.92 -39.82
CA ASP A 110 17.28 -5.26 -40.83
C ASP A 110 16.35 -5.00 -42.00
N MET A 111 15.74 -3.82 -42.02
CA MET A 111 14.89 -3.38 -43.11
C MET A 111 15.83 -2.89 -44.20
N SER A 112 16.51 -3.85 -44.82
CA SER A 112 16.97 -3.73 -46.18
C SER A 112 15.74 -3.31 -47.02
N PRO A 113 15.78 -2.15 -47.71
CA PRO A 113 14.65 -1.71 -48.51
C PRO A 113 14.54 -2.61 -49.75
N GLU A 114 13.64 -3.59 -49.71
CA GLU A 114 13.25 -4.31 -50.92
C GLU A 114 12.26 -3.46 -51.74
N PRO A 115 12.43 -3.40 -53.06
CA PRO A 115 11.60 -2.59 -53.94
C PRO A 115 10.19 -3.18 -54.06
N ILE A 116 9.22 -2.31 -53.80
CA ILE A 116 7.80 -2.41 -54.15
C ILE A 116 7.54 -3.18 -55.46
N SER A 117 6.81 -4.29 -55.35
CA SER A 117 6.00 -4.82 -56.45
C SER A 117 4.66 -5.33 -55.94
N SER A 118 3.65 -4.77 -56.57
CA SER A 118 2.22 -4.94 -56.40
C SER A 118 1.76 -6.39 -56.49
N GLU A 119 0.75 -6.77 -55.70
CA GLU A 119 -0.59 -7.19 -56.16
C GLU A 119 -1.32 -8.03 -55.09
N ASP A 120 -2.50 -7.51 -54.70
CA ASP A 120 -3.78 -8.20 -54.53
C ASP A 120 -3.85 -9.52 -53.72
N ALA A 121 -4.28 -9.43 -52.45
CA ALA A 121 -5.05 -10.50 -51.79
C ALA A 121 -5.85 -10.00 -50.56
N PRO A 122 -7.10 -10.49 -50.35
CA PRO A 122 -8.03 -9.97 -49.34
C PRO A 122 -7.82 -10.52 -47.92
N ALA A 123 -8.23 -9.67 -46.97
CA ALA A 123 -8.04 -9.75 -45.52
C ALA A 123 -8.59 -11.01 -44.84
N ALA A 124 -7.72 -11.70 -44.10
CA ALA A 124 -8.08 -12.54 -42.97
C ALA A 124 -7.58 -11.84 -41.69
N GLN A 125 -8.51 -11.30 -40.91
CA GLN A 125 -8.23 -10.67 -39.62
C GLN A 125 -7.93 -11.77 -38.59
N VAL A 126 -6.65 -11.99 -38.31
CA VAL A 126 -6.19 -12.73 -37.14
C VAL A 126 -6.09 -11.73 -36.00
N THR A 127 -7.16 -11.63 -35.21
CA THR A 127 -7.14 -10.97 -33.90
C THR A 127 -6.32 -11.82 -32.94
N THR A 128 -5.07 -11.41 -32.71
CA THR A 128 -4.29 -11.83 -31.54
C THR A 128 -4.89 -11.16 -30.29
N PRO A 129 -5.20 -11.91 -29.22
CA PRO A 129 -5.54 -11.29 -27.95
C PRO A 129 -4.29 -10.65 -27.36
N ASP A 130 -4.38 -9.34 -27.17
CA ASP A 130 -3.50 -8.48 -26.39
C ASP A 130 -3.43 -9.04 -24.96
N ILE A 131 -2.32 -9.68 -24.60
CA ILE A 131 -2.00 -10.12 -23.24
C ILE A 131 -0.63 -9.54 -22.89
N GLU A 132 -0.52 -8.23 -22.80
CA GLU A 132 0.57 -7.57 -22.08
C GLU A 132 -0.05 -6.39 -21.31
N HIS A 133 0.45 -6.12 -20.10
CA HIS A 133 0.00 -5.11 -19.09
C HIS A 133 -0.55 -5.64 -17.77
N ALA A 134 -0.22 -6.88 -17.38
CA ALA A 134 -0.39 -7.34 -16.00
C ALA A 134 0.96 -7.72 -15.37
N SER A 135 1.76 -6.73 -14.97
CA SER A 135 2.73 -6.86 -13.86
C SER A 135 3.43 -5.54 -13.61
N ASN A 136 3.15 -4.94 -12.44
CA ASN A 136 4.01 -4.10 -11.60
C ASN A 136 3.19 -3.21 -10.64
N ALA A 137 1.87 -3.06 -10.86
CA ALA A 137 0.99 -2.28 -9.99
C ALA A 137 0.74 -2.90 -8.61
N GLY A 138 1.00 -4.21 -8.42
CA GLY A 138 0.76 -4.91 -7.16
C GLY A 138 1.78 -4.62 -6.05
N LEU A 139 2.99 -4.15 -6.39
CA LEU A 139 4.05 -3.93 -5.40
C LEU A 139 4.01 -2.51 -4.80
N VAL A 140 3.48 -1.53 -5.55
CA VAL A 140 3.43 -0.12 -5.13
C VAL A 140 2.38 0.13 -4.03
N LEU A 141 1.36 -0.71 -3.92
CA LEU A 141 0.35 -0.60 -2.86
C LEU A 141 0.82 -1.12 -1.50
N ALA A 142 1.90 -1.92 -1.44
CA ALA A 142 2.39 -2.50 -0.19
C ALA A 142 3.20 -1.51 0.67
N THR A 143 3.71 -0.42 0.10
CA THR A 143 4.69 0.43 0.79
C THR A 143 4.15 1.76 1.30
N LYS A 144 2.98 2.21 0.81
CA LYS A 144 2.23 3.29 1.46
C LYS A 144 1.65 2.90 2.83
N GLY A 145 1.57 1.60 3.14
CA GLY A 145 1.10 1.10 4.44
C GLY A 145 2.17 0.98 5.53
N LEU A 146 3.47 1.07 5.20
CA LEU A 146 4.55 0.73 6.14
C LEU A 146 4.67 1.73 7.30
N ARG A 147 4.63 3.04 7.00
CA ARG A 147 4.68 4.11 8.00
C ARG A 147 3.46 4.13 8.92
N GLN A 148 2.28 3.80 8.39
CA GLN A 148 1.02 3.76 9.14
C GLN A 148 0.91 2.48 9.99
N PHE A 149 1.48 1.37 9.51
CA PHE A 149 1.58 0.11 10.25
C PHE A 149 2.65 0.15 11.35
N MET A 150 3.79 0.85 11.14
CA MET A 150 4.88 0.91 12.11
C MET A 150 4.72 1.96 13.21
N ASN A 151 3.96 3.04 12.98
CA ASN A 151 3.70 4.07 14.00
C ASN A 151 2.36 3.90 14.74
N ALA A 152 1.62 2.82 14.47
CA ALA A 152 0.43 2.50 15.24
C ALA A 152 0.85 1.88 16.60
N PRO A 153 0.62 2.53 17.75
CA PRO A 153 1.00 2.03 19.08
C PRO A 153 0.22 0.78 19.54
N GLU A 154 -0.51 0.14 18.62
CA GLU A 154 -1.52 -0.88 18.84
C GLU A 154 -1.16 -2.26 18.25
N PHE A 155 0.01 -2.42 17.61
CA PHE A 155 0.51 -3.75 17.18
C PHE A 155 1.18 -4.57 18.31
N GLY A 156 0.64 -4.47 19.51
CA GLY A 156 0.99 -5.29 20.67
C GLY A 156 0.09 -6.53 20.85
N THR A 157 -0.95 -6.73 20.04
CA THR A 157 -1.82 -7.91 20.14
C THR A 157 -2.29 -8.36 18.76
N ILE A 158 -1.66 -9.43 18.32
CA ILE A 158 -2.00 -10.28 17.20
C ILE A 158 -3.33 -10.97 17.50
N GLU A 159 -4.48 -10.47 17.03
CA GLU A 159 -5.75 -11.22 16.88
C GLU A 159 -6.66 -10.61 15.79
N TRP A 160 -6.11 -10.13 14.66
CA TRP A 160 -6.95 -9.85 13.51
C TRP A 160 -7.22 -11.16 12.76
N GLY A 161 -8.29 -11.81 13.21
CA GLY A 161 -8.88 -12.99 12.59
C GLY A 161 -8.98 -12.79 11.08
N GLY A 162 -8.44 -13.76 10.36
CA GLY A 162 -8.67 -13.85 8.93
C GLY A 162 -10.17 -13.96 8.68
N TRP A 163 -10.70 -12.99 7.95
CA TRP A 163 -11.95 -13.15 7.23
C TRP A 163 -11.74 -14.28 6.20
N LEU A 164 -11.94 -15.51 6.64
CA LEU A 164 -11.93 -16.67 5.75
C LEU A 164 -13.16 -16.55 4.85
N PRO A 165 -13.01 -16.55 3.51
CA PRO A 165 -14.15 -16.61 2.60
C PRO A 165 -14.95 -17.89 2.86
N GLY A 166 -16.08 -17.73 3.55
CA GLY A 166 -16.85 -18.80 4.20
C GLY A 166 -17.50 -18.37 5.51
N GLU A 167 -17.19 -17.16 5.98
CA GLU A 167 -17.75 -16.55 7.18
C GLU A 167 -19.28 -16.46 7.11
N VAL A 168 -19.88 -17.10 8.09
CA VAL A 168 -21.30 -17.05 8.44
C VAL A 168 -21.68 -15.58 8.52
N ALA A 169 -22.65 -15.15 7.70
CA ALA A 169 -23.17 -13.78 7.77
C ALA A 169 -23.44 -13.46 9.25
N ALA A 170 -22.74 -12.45 9.77
CA ALA A 170 -22.98 -11.98 11.13
C ALA A 170 -24.49 -11.73 11.26
N PRO A 171 -25.13 -12.22 12.34
CA PRO A 171 -26.57 -12.08 12.50
C PRO A 171 -26.94 -10.61 12.34
N ALA A 172 -27.98 -10.35 11.55
CA ALA A 172 -28.49 -8.99 11.37
C ALA A 172 -28.78 -8.40 12.76
N ILE A 173 -28.21 -7.25 13.05
CA ILE A 173 -28.43 -6.56 14.32
C ILE A 173 -29.81 -5.93 14.24
N GLU A 174 -30.82 -6.63 14.75
CA GLU A 174 -32.22 -6.21 14.65
C GLU A 174 -32.64 -5.25 15.79
N SER A 175 -31.86 -5.17 16.87
CA SER A 175 -32.19 -4.33 18.03
C SER A 175 -31.02 -3.45 18.51
N VAL A 176 -31.38 -2.35 19.20
CA VAL A 176 -30.40 -1.45 19.84
C VAL A 176 -29.67 -2.18 20.97
N GLU A 177 -30.37 -3.07 21.67
CA GLU A 177 -29.82 -3.88 22.76
C GLU A 177 -28.72 -4.83 22.26
N ASP A 178 -28.92 -5.46 21.10
CA ASP A 178 -27.91 -6.33 20.48
C ASP A 178 -26.67 -5.50 20.10
N LEU A 179 -26.87 -4.32 19.52
CA LEU A 179 -25.77 -3.41 19.15
C LEU A 179 -24.97 -2.94 20.38
N LEU A 180 -25.63 -2.67 21.51
CA LEU A 180 -24.97 -2.25 22.75
C LEU A 180 -24.35 -3.40 23.54
N SER A 181 -24.67 -4.65 23.19
CA SER A 181 -24.07 -5.84 23.82
C SER A 181 -22.67 -6.16 23.29
N ILE A 182 -22.35 -5.67 22.09
CA ILE A 182 -21.04 -5.84 21.44
C ILE A 182 -20.11 -4.65 21.68
N PRO A 183 -18.78 -4.82 21.62
CA PRO A 183 -17.81 -3.73 21.72
C PRO A 183 -18.04 -2.67 20.64
N PHE A 184 -17.81 -1.40 20.98
CA PHE A 184 -18.03 -0.27 20.08
C PHE A 184 -17.32 -0.39 18.73
N GLY A 185 -16.06 -0.84 18.74
CA GLY A 185 -15.28 -1.03 17.51
C GLY A 185 -15.85 -2.11 16.58
N GLU A 186 -16.49 -3.13 17.14
CA GLU A 186 -17.17 -4.20 16.38
C GLU A 186 -18.52 -3.70 15.86
N ALA A 187 -19.28 -2.97 16.69
CA ALA A 187 -20.52 -2.34 16.28
C ALA A 187 -20.36 -1.39 15.09
N LEU A 188 -19.27 -0.63 15.05
CA LEU A 188 -18.94 0.24 13.91
C LEU A 188 -18.66 -0.56 12.63
N GLN A 189 -18.00 -1.71 12.75
CA GLN A 189 -17.72 -2.57 11.58
C GLN A 189 -19.02 -3.18 11.03
N LEU A 190 -19.90 -3.64 11.92
CA LEU A 190 -21.15 -4.29 11.56
C LEU A 190 -22.22 -3.32 11.07
N SER A 191 -22.28 -2.09 11.59
CA SER A 191 -23.31 -1.11 11.22
C SER A 191 -22.79 -0.04 10.26
N ALA A 192 -23.13 -0.17 8.97
CA ALA A 192 -22.86 0.85 7.96
C ALA A 192 -23.58 2.18 8.27
N ALA A 193 -24.81 2.11 8.77
CA ALA A 193 -25.61 3.26 9.17
C ALA A 193 -24.92 4.08 10.28
N LEU A 194 -24.36 3.41 11.30
CA LEU A 194 -23.65 4.07 12.38
C LEU A 194 -22.40 4.81 11.86
N ARG A 195 -21.63 4.17 10.98
CA ARG A 195 -20.47 4.81 10.32
C ARG A 195 -20.89 6.02 9.50
N SER A 196 -21.93 5.89 8.69
CA SER A 196 -22.46 7.01 7.89
C SER A 196 -22.94 8.16 8.77
N HIS A 197 -23.61 7.86 9.89
CA HIS A 197 -24.08 8.86 10.84
C HIS A 197 -22.91 9.65 11.45
N LEU A 198 -21.83 8.99 11.86
CA LEU A 198 -20.65 9.64 12.40
C LEU A 198 -19.89 10.45 11.34
N SER A 199 -19.72 9.91 10.14
CA SER A 199 -19.00 10.61 9.05
C SER A 199 -19.74 11.84 8.50
N ASN A 200 -21.06 11.91 8.64
CA ASN A 200 -21.86 13.06 8.16
C ASN A 200 -21.91 14.24 9.15
N ARG A 201 -21.27 14.14 10.32
CA ARG A 201 -21.20 15.22 11.31
C ARG A 201 -19.89 16.00 11.18
N GLU A 202 -19.97 17.31 11.41
CA GLU A 202 -18.80 18.20 11.40
C GLU A 202 -17.82 17.86 12.53
N ASP A 203 -18.35 17.40 13.68
CA ASP A 203 -17.58 17.02 14.87
C ASP A 203 -17.52 15.49 15.05
N SER A 204 -17.14 14.76 14.00
CA SER A 204 -17.17 13.30 13.98
C SER A 204 -16.33 12.66 15.10
N GLU A 205 -15.13 13.19 15.38
CA GLU A 205 -14.21 12.66 16.40
C GLU A 205 -14.76 12.84 17.83
N GLU A 206 -15.33 14.02 18.14
CA GLU A 206 -15.88 14.31 19.47
C GLU A 206 -17.12 13.44 19.75
N VAL A 207 -17.99 13.29 18.75
CA VAL A 207 -19.18 12.45 18.85
C VAL A 207 -18.81 10.97 18.98
N GLU A 208 -17.79 10.51 18.26
CA GLU A 208 -17.29 9.14 18.38
C GLU A 208 -16.78 8.85 19.79
N GLU A 209 -16.01 9.77 20.38
CA GLU A 209 -15.49 9.63 21.74
C GLU A 209 -16.63 9.65 22.79
N GLU A 210 -17.64 10.50 22.61
CA GLU A 210 -18.84 10.50 23.45
C GLU A 210 -19.58 9.16 23.38
N PHE A 211 -19.76 8.62 22.16
CA PHE A 211 -20.37 7.31 21.96
C PHE A 211 -19.56 6.21 22.64
N ARG A 212 -18.24 6.22 22.49
CA ARG A 212 -17.33 5.25 23.11
C ARG A 212 -17.38 5.29 24.64
N SER A 213 -17.40 6.49 25.22
CA SER A 213 -17.48 6.71 26.67
C SER A 213 -18.80 6.23 27.29
N HIS A 214 -19.89 6.29 26.50
CA HIS A 214 -21.23 5.90 26.92
C HIS A 214 -21.69 4.55 26.35
N TRP A 215 -20.81 3.80 25.68
CA TRP A 215 -21.14 2.54 25.05
C TRP A 215 -21.31 1.40 26.05
N GLY A 216 -22.33 0.56 25.84
CA GLY A 216 -22.55 -0.64 26.63
C GLY A 216 -24.00 -0.84 27.08
N PRO A 217 -24.28 -1.92 27.83
CA PRO A 217 -25.63 -2.28 28.24
C PRO A 217 -26.28 -1.25 29.18
N ASP A 218 -25.48 -0.40 29.83
CA ASP A 218 -25.91 0.69 30.74
C ASP A 218 -25.90 2.08 30.07
N ALA A 219 -25.83 2.14 28.73
CA ALA A 219 -25.85 3.39 27.97
C ALA A 219 -26.96 4.37 28.42
N PRO A 220 -26.76 5.70 28.33
CA PRO A 220 -27.80 6.66 28.63
C PRO A 220 -28.98 6.55 27.65
N ALA A 221 -30.19 6.87 28.10
CA ALA A 221 -31.40 6.78 27.27
C ALA A 221 -31.33 7.64 26.00
N ALA A 222 -30.60 8.76 26.05
CA ALA A 222 -30.35 9.61 24.90
C ALA A 222 -29.57 8.88 23.79
N LEU A 223 -28.51 8.14 24.16
CA LEU A 223 -27.73 7.35 23.20
C LEU A 223 -28.57 6.24 22.57
N ARG A 224 -29.38 5.51 23.37
CA ARG A 224 -30.31 4.51 22.85
C ARG A 224 -31.31 5.09 21.84
N ALA A 225 -31.82 6.29 22.11
CA ALA A 225 -32.76 6.96 21.21
C ALA A 225 -32.11 7.37 19.88
N VAL A 226 -30.83 7.75 19.89
CA VAL A 226 -30.07 8.04 18.66
C VAL A 226 -29.78 6.76 17.88
N LEU A 227 -29.31 5.69 18.54
CA LEU A 227 -29.07 4.40 17.89
C LEU A 227 -30.35 3.82 17.28
N GLY A 228 -31.49 3.95 17.96
CA GLY A 228 -32.79 3.55 17.41
C GLY A 228 -33.14 4.32 16.13
N GLN A 229 -32.86 5.62 16.07
CA GLN A 229 -33.08 6.41 14.85
C GLN A 229 -32.16 5.98 13.70
N ILE A 230 -30.90 5.64 14.00
CA ILE A 230 -29.93 5.20 12.99
C ILE A 230 -30.34 3.85 12.41
N ILE A 231 -30.69 2.87 13.25
CA ILE A 231 -31.12 1.53 12.81
C ILE A 231 -32.43 1.64 12.00
N HIS A 232 -33.40 2.44 12.45
CA HIS A 232 -34.64 2.65 11.70
C HIS A 232 -34.41 3.37 10.36
N ALA A 233 -33.47 4.32 10.28
CA ALA A 233 -33.15 5.00 9.04
C ALA A 233 -32.58 4.03 7.99
N ASP A 234 -31.74 3.09 8.41
CA ASP A 234 -31.16 2.06 7.53
C ASP A 234 -32.24 1.15 6.91
N THR A 235 -33.20 0.71 7.73
CA THR A 235 -34.33 -0.13 7.26
C THR A 235 -35.22 0.56 6.22
N LEU A 236 -35.22 1.89 6.17
CA LEU A 236 -36.01 2.66 5.19
C LEU A 236 -35.30 2.81 3.84
N VAL A 237 -33.96 2.75 3.82
CA VAL A 237 -33.17 2.93 2.58
C VAL A 237 -33.21 1.67 1.71
N ASP A 238 -33.20 0.49 2.32
CA ASP A 238 -33.23 -0.80 1.60
C ASP A 238 -34.61 -1.10 0.95
N GLY A 239 -35.68 -0.44 1.44
CA GLY A 239 -37.03 -0.61 0.91
C GLY A 239 -37.36 0.20 -0.35
N ALA A 240 -36.47 1.08 -0.80
CA ALA A 240 -36.75 2.01 -1.91
C ALA A 240 -36.33 1.49 -3.30
N GLU A 241 -35.66 0.34 -3.40
CA GLU A 241 -35.22 -0.26 -4.68
C GLU A 241 -36.15 -1.36 -5.22
N GLN A 242 -37.38 -1.48 -4.73
CA GLN A 242 -38.45 -2.04 -5.55
C GLN A 242 -39.05 -0.91 -6.38
N GLU A 243 -38.29 -0.45 -7.39
CA GLU A 243 -38.89 0.14 -8.58
C GLU A 243 -39.65 -1.03 -9.25
N PRO A 244 -41.00 -1.13 -9.14
CA PRO A 244 -41.70 -2.09 -9.95
C PRO A 244 -41.35 -1.72 -11.37
N ASP A 245 -40.85 -2.65 -12.17
CA ASP A 245 -40.73 -2.56 -13.63
C ASP A 245 -41.95 -1.81 -14.17
N HIS A 246 -41.82 -0.48 -14.25
CA HIS A 246 -42.86 0.37 -14.79
C HIS A 246 -42.59 0.31 -16.27
N GLU A 247 -42.99 -0.86 -16.80
CA GLU A 247 -43.07 -1.20 -18.19
C GLU A 247 -43.61 0.02 -18.93
N TRP A 248 -42.69 0.80 -19.49
CA TRP A 248 -43.02 1.94 -20.31
C TRP A 248 -43.88 1.39 -21.46
N PRO A 249 -45.16 1.78 -21.59
CA PRO A 249 -45.96 1.30 -22.69
C PRO A 249 -45.30 1.77 -23.98
N ALA A 250 -44.79 0.81 -24.74
CA ALA A 250 -44.11 1.03 -26.00
C ALA A 250 -44.98 1.94 -26.89
N LYS A 251 -44.43 3.10 -27.24
CA LYS A 251 -45.06 4.06 -28.15
C LYS A 251 -45.42 3.32 -29.46
N PRO A 252 -46.69 3.31 -29.91
CA PRO A 252 -47.05 2.66 -31.16
C PRO A 252 -46.37 3.41 -32.32
N ARG A 253 -45.43 2.73 -32.98
CA ARG A 253 -44.84 3.18 -34.24
C ARG A 253 -45.94 3.26 -35.30
N SER A 254 -46.43 4.47 -35.53
CA SER A 254 -47.30 4.77 -36.66
C SER A 254 -46.50 4.57 -37.94
N ARG A 255 -46.87 3.56 -38.74
CA ARG A 255 -46.38 3.40 -40.11
C ARG A 255 -47.09 4.43 -40.99
N LEU A 256 -46.29 5.26 -41.66
CA LEU A 256 -46.68 6.07 -42.82
C LEU A 256 -45.85 5.58 -44.00
#